data_AF-A0A4Y2NDD5-F1
#
_entry.id   AF-A0A4Y2NDD5-F1
#
_cell.length_a   1.000
_cell.length_b   1.000
_cell.length_c   1.000
_cell.angle_alpha   90.00
_cell.angle_beta   90.00
_cell.angle_gamma   90.00
#
_symmetry.space_group_name_H-M   'P 1'
#
loop_
_entity.id
_entity.type
_entity.pdbx_description
1 polymer ?
#
loop_
_entity_poly.entity_id
_entity_poly.type
_entity_poly.pdbx_seq_one_letter_code
_entity_poly.pdbx_strand_id
1 'polypeptide(L)'
;MEIDISAILEKLRNDMIASPTLARIHLTRRQDIKNTQRNFGLSVEKHRDDATSVRLMIEEMTMLDADNHLLGFKFQESVPPEYENFLEKDFIIVLQNHLQKEMLEKFGNNVVCSDSTHGTNVSNFKLITI
;
A
#
# COMPACT_ATOMS: atom_id res chain seq x y z
N MET A 1 13.03 8.90 -20.79
CA MET A 1 12.14 9.35 -19.70
C MET A 1 11.13 8.23 -19.50
N GLU A 2 11.39 7.37 -18.54
CA GLU A 2 10.50 6.26 -18.21
C GLU A 2 9.38 6.83 -17.33
N ILE A 3 8.15 6.80 -17.84
CA ILE A 3 6.99 7.38 -17.14
C ILE A 3 6.45 6.30 -16.24
N ASP A 4 6.65 6.41 -14.92
CA ASP A 4 6.02 5.49 -13.96
C ASP A 4 4.56 5.88 -13.71
N ILE A 5 3.71 4.90 -13.44
CA ILE A 5 2.31 5.13 -13.10
C ILE A 5 2.18 5.95 -11.82
N SER A 6 3.12 5.82 -10.88
CA SER A 6 3.14 6.60 -9.64
C SER A 6 3.21 8.09 -9.96
N ALA A 7 4.03 8.49 -10.94
CA ALA A 7 4.13 9.88 -11.38
C ALA A 7 2.83 10.38 -12.06
N ILE A 8 2.14 9.51 -12.80
CA ILE A 8 0.84 9.84 -13.41
C ILE A 8 -0.22 10.07 -12.32
N LEU A 9 -0.31 9.16 -11.35
CA LEU A 9 -1.27 9.25 -10.25
C LEU A 9 -1.03 10.49 -9.38
N GLU A 10 0.24 10.82 -9.13
CA GLU A 10 0.61 12.02 -8.37
C GLU A 10 0.22 13.30 -9.12
N LYS A 11 0.43 13.33 -10.44
CA LYS A 11 -0.01 14.45 -11.27
C LYS A 11 -1.53 14.62 -11.26
N LEU A 12 -2.28 13.52 -11.34
CA LEU A 12 -3.75 13.54 -11.25
C LEU A 12 -4.24 14.03 -9.88
N ARG A 13 -3.55 13.63 -8.80
CA ARG A 13 -3.85 14.10 -7.43
C ARG A 13 -3.62 15.61 -7.31
N ASN A 14 -2.47 16.10 -7.78
CA ASN A 14 -2.13 17.52 -7.73
C ASN A 14 -3.09 18.37 -8.59
N ASP A 15 -3.46 17.87 -9.77
CA ASP A 15 -4.46 18.52 -10.64
C ASP A 15 -5.83 18.60 -9.95
N MET A 16 -6.26 17.54 -9.28
CA MET A 16 -7.52 17.53 -8.52
C MET A 16 -7.52 18.57 -7.38
N ILE A 17 -6.40 18.75 -6.68
CA ILE A 17 -6.27 19.73 -5.58
C ILE A 17 -6.27 21.17 -6.14
N ALA A 18 -5.59 21.40 -7.26
CA ALA A 18 -5.46 22.72 -7.86
C ALA A 18 -6.70 23.15 -8.66
N SER A 19 -7.46 22.19 -9.19
CA SER A 19 -8.56 22.49 -10.10
C SER A 19 -9.78 23.05 -9.36
N PRO A 20 -10.39 24.14 -9.86
CA PRO A 20 -11.60 24.71 -9.27
C PRO A 20 -12.84 23.84 -9.48
N THR A 21 -12.79 22.86 -10.40
CA THR A 21 -13.92 21.99 -10.72
C THR A 21 -13.49 20.52 -10.85
N LEU A 22 -14.38 19.62 -10.44
CA LEU A 22 -14.15 18.18 -10.55
C LEU A 22 -14.41 17.70 -11.99
N ALA A 23 -13.41 17.11 -12.63
CA ALA A 23 -13.50 16.54 -13.98
C ALA A 23 -13.41 15.00 -13.97
N ARG A 24 -13.73 14.34 -15.10
CA ARG A 24 -13.68 12.87 -15.24
C ARG A 24 -12.30 12.28 -14.94
N ILE A 25 -11.24 13.01 -15.23
CA ILE A 25 -9.85 12.59 -14.96
C ILE A 25 -9.56 12.50 -13.45
N HIS A 26 -10.21 13.32 -12.62
CA HIS A 26 -10.10 13.24 -11.16
C HIS A 26 -10.83 12.02 -10.58
N LEU A 27 -11.80 11.47 -11.34
CA LEU A 27 -12.57 10.28 -10.98
C LEU A 27 -11.94 9.00 -11.55
N THR A 28 -10.62 8.87 -11.40
CA THR A 28 -9.85 7.73 -11.94
C THR A 28 -10.35 6.40 -11.34
N ARG A 29 -10.75 5.46 -12.20
CA ARG A 29 -11.21 4.12 -11.82
C ARG A 29 -10.10 3.09 -12.01
N ARG A 30 -10.24 1.93 -11.39
CA ARG A 30 -9.34 0.76 -11.61
C ARG A 30 -9.18 0.42 -13.09
N GLN A 31 -10.25 0.50 -13.88
CA GLN A 31 -10.18 0.24 -15.32
C GLN A 31 -9.35 1.28 -16.06
N ASP A 32 -9.41 2.55 -15.66
CA ASP A 32 -8.60 3.60 -16.26
C ASP A 32 -7.11 3.34 -16.02
N ILE A 33 -6.75 2.94 -14.78
CA ILE A 33 -5.37 2.54 -14.42
C ILE A 33 -4.91 1.37 -15.30
N LYS A 34 -5.71 0.30 -15.41
CA LYS A 34 -5.37 -0.86 -16.26
C LYS A 34 -5.22 -0.50 -17.73
N ASN A 35 -6.08 0.38 -18.24
CA ASN A 35 -5.98 0.86 -19.63
C ASN A 35 -4.71 1.68 -19.84
N THR A 36 -4.36 2.56 -18.90
CA THR A 36 -3.11 3.33 -18.93
C THR A 36 -1.89 2.41 -18.90
N GLN A 37 -1.86 1.43 -17.99
CA GLN A 37 -0.79 0.42 -17.94
C GLN A 37 -0.63 -0.30 -19.28
N ARG A 38 -1.73 -0.81 -19.83
CA ARG A 38 -1.72 -1.53 -21.11
C ARG A 38 -1.27 -0.66 -22.28
N ASN A 39 -1.82 0.54 -22.40
CA ASN A 39 -1.59 1.40 -23.57
C ASN A 39 -0.18 2.00 -23.59
N PHE A 40 0.43 2.19 -22.42
CA PHE A 40 1.76 2.79 -22.29
C PHE A 40 2.84 1.79 -21.86
N GLY A 41 2.50 0.50 -21.70
CA GLY A 41 3.44 -0.54 -21.30
C GLY A 41 3.98 -0.37 -19.88
N LEU A 42 3.19 0.22 -18.97
CA LEU A 42 3.62 0.49 -17.59
C LEU A 42 3.35 -0.71 -16.69
N SER A 43 4.33 -1.10 -15.91
CA SER A 43 4.19 -2.12 -14.87
C SER A 43 4.40 -1.51 -13.48
N VAL A 44 3.56 -1.88 -12.52
CA VAL A 44 3.77 -1.63 -11.09
C VAL A 44 4.46 -2.79 -10.39
N GLU A 45 4.49 -3.94 -11.06
CA GLU A 45 5.08 -5.17 -10.56
C GLU A 45 6.59 -5.07 -10.77
N LYS A 46 7.34 -5.03 -9.66
CA LYS A 46 8.80 -4.94 -9.68
C LYS A 46 9.46 -6.29 -9.94
N HIS A 47 8.74 -7.35 -9.61
CA HIS A 47 9.20 -8.72 -9.79
C HIS A 47 8.00 -9.66 -9.97
N ARG A 48 8.17 -10.71 -10.78
CA ARG A 48 7.13 -11.73 -11.07
C ARG A 48 6.61 -12.51 -9.86
N ASP A 49 7.37 -12.45 -8.77
CA ASP A 49 7.03 -13.07 -7.50
C ASP A 49 6.56 -11.97 -6.56
N ASP A 50 5.31 -12.07 -6.11
CA ASP A 50 4.65 -11.06 -5.28
C ASP A 50 5.44 -10.78 -4.00
N ALA A 51 5.96 -11.82 -3.34
CA ALA A 51 6.73 -11.66 -2.10
C ALA A 51 8.01 -10.86 -2.33
N THR A 52 8.72 -11.11 -3.43
CA THR A 52 9.90 -10.35 -3.84
C THR A 52 9.53 -8.93 -4.22
N SER A 53 8.43 -8.72 -4.97
CA SER A 53 7.97 -7.37 -5.34
C SER A 53 7.61 -6.54 -4.11
N VAL A 54 6.95 -7.13 -3.10
CA VAL A 54 6.63 -6.49 -1.83
C VAL A 54 7.90 -6.18 -1.01
N ARG A 55 8.87 -7.08 -0.99
CA ARG A 55 10.17 -6.83 -0.33
C ARG A 55 10.88 -5.61 -0.93
N LEU A 56 10.98 -5.55 -2.26
CA LEU A 56 11.57 -4.40 -2.96
C LEU A 56 10.80 -3.10 -2.70
N MET A 57 9.47 -3.16 -2.56
CA MET A 57 8.67 -2.01 -2.14
C MET A 57 9.03 -1.54 -0.73
N ILE A 58 9.13 -2.46 0.23
CA ILE A 58 9.50 -2.15 1.62
C ILE A 58 10.90 -1.54 1.68
N GLU A 59 11.88 -2.12 0.98
CA GLU A 59 13.25 -1.63 0.93
C GLU A 59 13.38 -0.21 0.35
N GLU A 60 12.53 0.16 -0.62
CA GLU A 60 12.49 1.54 -1.10
C GLU A 60 11.81 2.48 -0.10
N MET A 61 10.73 2.03 0.56
CA MET A 61 10.03 2.84 1.56
C MET A 61 10.92 3.15 2.77
N THR A 62 11.79 2.23 3.18
CA THR A 62 12.75 2.47 4.27
C THR A 62 13.84 3.47 3.90
N MET A 63 14.04 3.77 2.61
CA MET A 63 14.95 4.82 2.15
C MET A 63 14.30 6.21 2.11
N LEU A 64 12.98 6.30 2.29
CA LEU A 64 12.27 7.58 2.41
C LEU A 64 12.34 8.05 3.86
N ASP A 65 12.75 9.30 4.12
CA ASP A 65 12.80 9.83 5.49
C ASP A 65 11.44 10.42 5.94
N ALA A 66 10.95 11.45 5.24
CA ALA A 66 9.79 12.23 5.70
C ALA A 66 8.41 11.64 5.32
N ASP A 67 8.36 10.82 4.27
CA ASP A 67 7.13 10.21 3.73
C ASP A 67 7.05 8.70 4.00
N ASN A 68 7.85 8.20 4.93
CA ASN A 68 7.82 6.79 5.27
C ASN A 68 6.57 6.44 6.07
N HIS A 69 5.63 5.80 5.40
CA HIS A 69 4.42 5.27 6.02
C HIS A 69 4.61 3.88 6.63
N LEU A 70 5.79 3.28 6.53
CA LEU A 70 6.08 1.95 7.07
C LEU A 70 6.49 2.04 8.54
N LEU A 71 5.66 1.47 9.43
CA LEU A 71 5.95 1.41 10.87
C LEU A 71 6.65 0.11 11.29
N GLY A 72 6.50 -0.95 10.49
CA GLY A 72 7.09 -2.25 10.78
C GLY A 72 6.69 -3.31 9.77
N PHE A 73 7.45 -4.39 9.71
CA PHE A 73 7.21 -5.51 8.81
C PHE A 73 7.83 -6.81 9.33
N LYS A 74 7.24 -7.93 8.91
CA LYS A 74 7.74 -9.28 9.08
C LYS A 74 7.56 -10.04 7.77
N PHE A 75 8.64 -10.62 7.25
CA PHE A 75 8.57 -11.53 6.11
C PHE A 75 8.32 -12.97 6.57
N GLN A 76 7.80 -13.81 5.66
CA GLN A 76 7.78 -15.25 5.88
C GLN A 76 9.21 -15.78 6.07
N GLU A 77 9.36 -16.86 6.83
CA GLU A 77 10.66 -17.47 7.16
C GLU A 77 11.59 -16.54 7.98
N SER A 78 11.02 -15.49 8.59
CA SER A 78 11.69 -14.56 9.49
C SER A 78 10.81 -14.34 10.72
N VAL A 79 11.37 -14.49 11.92
CA VAL A 79 10.69 -14.21 13.19
C VAL A 79 11.56 -13.25 14.01
N PRO A 80 11.47 -11.94 13.74
CA PRO A 80 12.13 -10.93 14.57
C PRO A 80 11.60 -10.99 16.01
N PRO A 81 12.40 -10.62 17.03
CA PRO A 81 11.95 -10.59 18.42
C PRO A 81 10.67 -9.79 18.63
N GLU A 82 10.48 -8.69 17.87
CA GLU A 82 9.30 -7.83 17.97
C GLU A 82 8.00 -8.54 17.50
N TYR A 83 8.13 -9.66 16.80
CA TYR A 83 7.02 -10.44 16.24
C TYR A 83 7.08 -11.92 16.62
N GLU A 84 7.66 -12.24 17.78
CA GLU A 84 7.79 -13.63 18.28
C GLU A 84 6.46 -14.38 18.44
N ASN A 85 5.36 -13.65 18.61
CA ASN A 85 4.02 -14.22 18.76
C ASN A 85 3.36 -14.63 17.42
N PHE A 86 4.03 -14.37 16.30
CA PHE A 86 3.55 -14.74 14.96
C PHE A 86 4.26 -15.97 14.44
N LEU A 87 3.57 -16.75 13.61
CA LEU A 87 4.15 -17.95 13.02
C LEU A 87 5.21 -17.57 11.99
N GLU A 88 6.18 -18.47 11.78
CA GLU A 88 7.22 -18.30 10.76
C GLU A 88 6.64 -18.02 9.37
N LYS A 89 5.52 -18.70 9.04
CA LYS A 89 4.80 -18.55 7.76
C LYS A 89 3.92 -17.31 7.67
N ASP A 90 3.70 -16.60 8.76
CA ASP A 90 2.91 -15.37 8.74
C ASP A 90 3.77 -14.22 8.17
N PHE A 91 3.13 -13.28 7.48
CA PHE A 91 3.76 -12.02 7.10
C PHE A 91 2.95 -10.85 7.67
N ILE A 92 3.64 -9.75 7.95
CA ILE A 92 3.06 -8.55 8.54
C ILE A 92 3.61 -7.34 7.80
N ILE A 93 2.75 -6.38 7.52
CA ILE A 93 3.13 -5.06 7.05
C ILE A 93 2.28 -4.06 7.83
N VAL A 94 2.93 -3.15 8.54
CA VAL A 94 2.27 -2.08 9.31
C VAL A 94 2.47 -0.78 8.57
N LEU A 95 1.38 -0.25 8.01
CA LEU A 95 1.37 1.01 7.26
C LEU A 95 0.50 2.02 7.99
N GLN A 96 1.00 3.24 8.16
CA GLN A 96 0.24 4.37 8.69
C GLN A 96 0.77 5.67 8.09
N ASN A 97 -0.10 6.42 7.42
CA ASN A 97 0.22 7.79 7.03
C ASN A 97 -0.08 8.79 8.16
N HIS A 98 0.43 10.01 8.01
CA HIS A 98 0.30 11.05 9.04
C HIS A 98 -1.16 11.36 9.41
N LEU A 99 -2.06 11.46 8.42
CA LEU A 99 -3.47 11.71 8.67
C LEU A 99 -4.13 10.55 9.44
N GLN A 100 -3.82 9.31 9.09
CA GLN A 100 -4.31 8.13 9.81
C GLN A 100 -3.84 8.13 11.26
N LYS A 101 -2.57 8.52 11.51
CA LYS A 101 -2.04 8.67 12.86
C LYS A 101 -2.81 9.72 13.65
N GLU A 102 -3.00 10.92 13.10
CA GLU A 102 -3.77 11.98 13.77
C GLU A 102 -5.20 11.56 14.08
N MET A 103 -5.85 10.89 13.12
CA MET A 103 -7.22 10.39 13.29
C MET A 103 -7.29 9.32 14.40
N LEU A 104 -6.29 8.44 14.46
CA LEU A 104 -6.20 7.43 15.51
C LEU A 104 -5.99 8.08 16.89
N GLU A 105 -5.08 9.05 17.02
CA GLU A 105 -4.83 9.75 18.29
C GLU A 105 -6.06 10.53 18.77
N LYS A 106 -6.80 11.17 17.85
CA LYS A 106 -7.99 11.97 18.17
C LYS A 106 -9.22 11.10 18.48
N PHE A 107 -9.42 10.00 17.76
CA PHE A 107 -10.71 9.29 17.75
C PHE A 107 -10.60 7.78 18.05
N GLY A 108 -9.41 7.19 18.00
CA GLY A 108 -9.17 5.74 18.09
C GLY A 108 -9.03 5.17 19.51
N ASN A 109 -9.29 5.95 20.56
CA ASN A 109 -8.95 5.58 21.94
C ASN A 109 -9.88 4.53 22.57
N ASN A 110 -10.97 4.15 21.90
CA ASN A 110 -12.04 3.36 22.51
C ASN A 110 -12.24 1.97 21.89
N VAL A 111 -11.93 1.79 20.60
CA VAL A 111 -12.26 0.57 19.86
C VAL A 111 -11.14 0.24 18.88
N VAL A 112 -10.74 -1.03 18.86
CA VAL A 112 -9.93 -1.61 17.79
C VAL A 112 -10.88 -2.31 16.82
N CYS A 113 -10.91 -1.85 15.57
CA CYS A 113 -11.65 -2.51 14.52
C CYS A 113 -10.77 -3.59 13.89
N SER A 114 -11.33 -4.75 13.59
CA SER A 114 -10.62 -5.76 12.81
C SER A 114 -11.55 -6.24 11.71
N ASP A 115 -11.07 -6.14 10.47
CA ASP A 115 -11.72 -6.71 9.31
C ASP A 115 -10.92 -7.91 8.82
N SER A 116 -11.60 -9.01 8.53
CA SER A 116 -10.97 -10.21 8.04
C SER A 116 -11.65 -10.66 6.76
N THR A 117 -10.88 -11.07 5.77
CA THR A 117 -11.45 -11.62 4.54
C THR A 117 -12.32 -12.83 4.87
N HIS A 118 -13.51 -12.92 4.26
CA HIS A 118 -14.26 -14.16 4.24
C HIS A 118 -13.48 -15.20 3.42
N GLY A 119 -12.77 -16.10 4.09
CA GLY A 119 -11.90 -17.08 3.46
C GLY A 119 -10.53 -16.50 3.11
N THR A 120 -9.92 -17.04 2.07
CA THR A 120 -8.59 -16.65 1.62
C THR A 120 -8.65 -15.79 0.35
N ASN A 121 -7.65 -14.92 0.17
CA ASN A 121 -7.46 -14.21 -1.08
C ASN A 121 -6.99 -15.15 -2.21
N VAL A 122 -6.76 -14.60 -3.41
CA VAL A 122 -6.27 -15.35 -4.58
C VAL A 122 -4.91 -16.01 -4.37
N SER A 123 -4.15 -15.55 -3.37
CA SER A 123 -2.85 -16.08 -2.97
C SER A 123 -2.96 -17.04 -1.77
N ASN A 124 -4.18 -17.50 -1.44
CA ASN A 124 -4.49 -18.40 -0.33
C ASN A 124 -4.12 -17.87 1.07
N PHE A 125 -4.01 -16.55 1.24
CA PHE A 125 -3.82 -15.93 2.55
C PHE A 125 -5.14 -15.48 3.16
N LYS A 126 -5.31 -15.75 4.45
CA LYS A 126 -6.33 -15.08 5.26
C LYS A 126 -5.76 -13.73 5.67
N LEU A 127 -6.36 -12.65 5.17
CA LEU A 127 -5.92 -11.30 5.52
C LEU A 127 -6.75 -10.78 6.67
N ILE A 128 -6.07 -10.24 7.68
CA ILE A 128 -6.68 -9.53 8.80
C ILE A 128 -6.09 -8.13 8.77
N THR A 129 -6.97 -7.14 8.64
CA THR A 129 -6.64 -5.72 8.72
C THR A 129 -7.15 -5.17 10.04
N ILE A 130 -6.32 -4.38 10.72
CA ILE A 130 -6.60 -3.74 12.00
C ILE A 130 -6.56 -2.23 11.80
#